data_AF-A0A1F6QSU7-F1
#
_entry.id   AF-A0A1F6QSU7-F1
#
_cell.length_a   1.000
_cell.length_b   1.000
_cell.length_c   1.000
_cell.angle_alpha   90.00
_cell.angle_beta   90.00
_cell.angle_gamma   90.00
#
_symmetry.space_group_name_H-M   'P 1'
#
loop_
_entity.id
_entity.type
_entity.pdbx_description
1 polymer ?
#
loop_
_entity_poly.entity_id
_entity_poly.type
_entity_poly.pdbx_seq_one_letter_code
_entity_poly.pdbx_strand_id
1 'polypeptide(L)'
;MMRKYLKYIISFGLITSLQISLIMGVYSYLSLKNSKQISFKEEFLKTYFKQPLTITGSKDEQFIQAQSNTCGPAALGYMMNIYGLMLSEEEIASQVTLTERGSSLFDLINVARNYGFNAWGEKQNFQGLLKTKLPVLAHINNRHYVIIDRIDSEYLTMFDPAMGMVKIRREYFQQAWTGYVLLLEVKTLISTDKEVIGHKHTTI
;
A
#
# COMPACT_ATOMS: atom_id res chain seq x y z
N MET A 1 54.91 -21.26 -28.77
CA MET A 1 53.50 -21.68 -28.50
C MET A 1 53.03 -21.28 -27.10
N MET A 2 53.82 -21.50 -26.05
CA MET A 2 53.49 -21.23 -24.62
C MET A 2 53.06 -19.80 -24.27
N ARG A 3 53.68 -18.76 -24.85
CA ARG A 3 53.34 -17.35 -24.56
C ARG A 3 51.91 -16.94 -24.96
N LYS A 4 51.31 -17.60 -25.96
CA LYS A 4 49.92 -17.33 -26.38
C LYS A 4 48.92 -17.91 -25.37
N TYR A 5 49.20 -19.10 -24.83
CA TYR A 5 48.38 -19.74 -23.79
C TYR A 5 48.40 -18.98 -22.46
N LEU A 6 49.56 -18.44 -22.07
CA LEU A 6 49.68 -17.65 -20.83
C LEU A 6 48.82 -16.38 -20.88
N LYS A 7 48.77 -15.69 -22.02
CA LYS A 7 47.88 -14.52 -22.20
C LYS A 7 46.41 -14.90 -22.07
N TYR A 8 46.02 -16.06 -22.58
CA TYR A 8 44.65 -16.58 -22.48
C TYR A 8 44.24 -16.90 -21.05
N ILE A 9 45.12 -17.53 -20.27
CA ILE A 9 44.85 -17.88 -18.87
C ILE A 9 44.71 -16.59 -18.03
N ILE A 10 45.60 -15.61 -18.23
CA ILE A 10 45.54 -14.31 -17.54
C ILE A 10 44.26 -13.56 -17.93
N SER A 11 43.91 -13.50 -19.23
CA SER A 11 42.68 -12.83 -19.67
C SER A 11 41.42 -13.53 -19.15
N PHE A 12 41.41 -14.86 -19.12
CA PHE A 12 40.29 -15.64 -18.58
C PHE A 12 40.11 -15.40 -17.08
N GLY A 13 41.19 -15.39 -16.29
CA GLY A 13 41.16 -15.04 -14.87
C GLY A 13 40.75 -13.60 -14.58
N LEU A 14 41.11 -12.65 -15.45
CA LEU A 14 40.65 -11.25 -15.34
C LEU A 14 39.15 -11.13 -15.61
N ILE A 15 38.62 -11.86 -16.60
CA ILE A 15 37.19 -11.85 -16.93
C ILE A 15 36.36 -12.46 -15.80
N THR A 16 36.79 -13.60 -15.24
CA THR A 16 36.05 -14.25 -14.14
C THR A 16 36.10 -13.44 -12.85
N SER A 17 37.23 -12.82 -12.53
CA SER A 17 37.34 -11.94 -11.35
C SER A 17 36.46 -10.69 -11.47
N LEU A 18 36.34 -10.09 -12.67
CA LEU A 18 35.43 -8.98 -12.93
C LEU A 18 33.96 -9.39 -12.74
N GLN A 19 33.58 -10.57 -13.25
CA GLN A 19 32.22 -11.09 -13.09
C GLN A 19 31.86 -11.38 -11.62
N ILE A 20 32.78 -11.98 -10.86
CA ILE A 20 32.57 -12.25 -9.42
C ILE A 20 32.40 -10.93 -8.65
N SER A 21 33.23 -9.92 -8.93
CA SER A 21 33.12 -8.60 -8.30
C SER A 21 31.78 -7.92 -8.58
N LEU A 22 31.28 -8.01 -9.82
CA LEU A 22 29.97 -7.49 -10.20
C LEU A 22 28.83 -8.19 -9.43
N ILE A 23 28.86 -9.52 -9.35
CA ILE A 23 27.85 -10.32 -8.62
C ILE A 23 27.87 -9.97 -7.13
N MET A 24 29.06 -9.88 -6.52
CA MET A 24 29.22 -9.50 -5.11
C MET A 24 28.76 -8.06 -4.84
N GLY A 25 28.97 -7.14 -5.80
CA GLY A 25 28.48 -5.77 -5.75
C GLY A 25 26.95 -5.70 -5.77
N VAL A 26 26.31 -6.42 -6.70
CA VAL A 26 24.83 -6.53 -6.76
C VAL A 26 24.29 -7.17 -5.49
N TYR A 27 24.90 -8.25 -5.02
CA TYR A 27 24.47 -8.93 -3.78
C TYR A 27 24.60 -8.02 -2.56
N SER A 28 25.72 -7.31 -2.42
CA SER A 28 25.93 -6.36 -1.32
C SER A 28 24.93 -5.21 -1.38
N TYR A 29 24.66 -4.66 -2.57
CA TYR A 29 23.65 -3.63 -2.77
C TYR A 29 22.25 -4.10 -2.36
N LEU A 30 21.83 -5.29 -2.81
CA LEU A 30 20.53 -5.87 -2.46
C LEU A 30 20.44 -6.19 -0.96
N SER A 31 21.51 -6.73 -0.37
CA SER A 31 21.60 -7.01 1.07
C SER A 31 21.52 -5.73 1.91
N LEU A 32 22.17 -4.65 1.49
CA LEU A 32 22.10 -3.34 2.15
C LEU A 32 20.71 -2.68 2.01
N LYS A 33 20.05 -2.81 0.85
CA LYS A 33 18.68 -2.31 0.67
C LYS A 33 17.71 -3.06 1.58
N ASN A 34 17.84 -4.39 1.63
CA ASN A 34 17.01 -5.24 2.48
C ASN A 34 17.28 -4.99 3.97
N SER A 35 18.54 -4.82 4.39
CA SER A 35 18.88 -4.56 5.80
C SER A 35 18.37 -3.19 6.28
N LYS A 36 18.44 -2.14 5.45
CA LYS A 36 17.83 -0.83 5.75
C LYS A 36 16.30 -0.92 5.85
N GLN A 37 15.67 -1.67 4.96
CA GLN A 37 14.22 -1.89 4.98
C GLN A 37 13.79 -2.65 6.26
N ILE A 38 14.54 -3.69 6.64
CA ILE A 38 14.32 -4.46 7.87
C ILE A 38 14.53 -3.60 9.12
N SER A 39 15.59 -2.79 9.16
CA SER A 39 15.88 -1.86 10.27
C SER A 39 14.78 -0.81 10.44
N PHE A 40 14.33 -0.19 9.34
CA PHE A 40 13.23 0.76 9.36
C PHE A 40 11.94 0.09 9.86
N LYS A 41 11.65 -1.12 9.37
CA LYS A 41 10.50 -1.91 9.79
C LYS A 41 10.53 -2.14 11.30
N GLU A 42 11.61 -2.67 11.87
CA GLU A 42 11.68 -2.94 13.32
C GLU A 42 11.62 -1.69 14.21
N GLU A 43 12.23 -0.58 13.78
CA GLU A 43 12.19 0.68 14.51
C GLU A 43 10.79 1.30 14.47
N PHE A 44 10.13 1.24 13.31
CA PHE A 44 8.72 1.57 13.16
C PHE A 44 7.86 0.67 14.06
N LEU A 45 8.10 -0.64 14.12
CA LEU A 45 7.35 -1.55 14.99
C LEU A 45 7.41 -1.13 16.46
N LYS A 46 8.62 -0.93 16.99
CA LYS A 46 8.81 -0.48 18.37
C LYS A 46 8.15 0.87 18.66
N THR A 47 8.05 1.71 17.62
CA THR A 47 7.50 3.07 17.74
C THR A 47 5.96 3.09 17.66
N TYR A 48 5.33 2.21 16.88
CA TYR A 48 3.89 2.28 16.61
C TYR A 48 3.06 1.16 17.27
N PHE A 49 3.63 -0.04 17.47
CA PHE A 49 2.90 -1.19 18.00
C PHE A 49 3.74 -1.93 19.06
N LYS A 50 3.29 -1.93 20.32
CA LYS A 50 4.05 -2.50 21.45
C LYS A 50 4.20 -4.04 21.45
N GLN A 51 3.70 -4.79 20.46
CA GLN A 51 3.34 -6.22 20.62
C GLN A 51 3.39 -7.07 19.32
N PRO A 52 3.34 -8.42 19.39
CA PRO A 52 3.66 -9.32 18.28
C PRO A 52 2.69 -9.20 17.10
N LEU A 53 3.26 -9.03 15.91
CA LEU A 53 2.55 -8.99 14.64
C LEU A 53 2.68 -10.32 13.93
N THR A 54 1.59 -10.81 13.34
CA THR A 54 1.64 -11.90 12.37
C THR A 54 1.58 -11.30 10.97
N ILE A 55 2.69 -11.40 10.24
CA ILE A 55 2.74 -11.04 8.82
C ILE A 55 2.13 -12.20 8.04
N THR A 56 1.02 -11.95 7.35
CA THR A 56 0.42 -12.90 6.41
C THR A 56 0.95 -12.58 5.02
N GLY A 57 1.45 -13.58 4.28
CA GLY A 57 2.30 -13.42 3.08
C GLY A 57 1.79 -12.56 1.89
N SER A 58 2.62 -12.53 0.84
CA SER A 58 3.00 -11.38 0.00
C SER A 58 2.18 -11.08 -1.26
N LYS A 59 0.86 -11.27 -1.28
CA LYS A 59 0.09 -11.00 -2.52
C LYS A 59 0.10 -9.52 -2.94
N ASP A 60 0.40 -8.62 -2.01
CA ASP A 60 0.22 -7.17 -2.15
C ASP A 60 1.54 -6.38 -2.02
N GLU A 61 2.69 -7.03 -2.22
CA GLU A 61 4.02 -6.41 -2.11
C GLU A 61 4.22 -5.17 -3.00
N GLN A 62 3.50 -5.09 -4.12
CA GLN A 62 3.57 -3.94 -5.04
C GLN A 62 3.01 -2.64 -4.44
N PHE A 63 2.30 -2.71 -3.32
CA PHE A 63 1.74 -1.55 -2.62
C PHE A 63 2.54 -1.18 -1.36
N ILE A 64 3.74 -1.74 -1.19
CA ILE A 64 4.65 -1.33 -0.13
C ILE A 64 5.24 0.04 -0.46
N GLN A 65 5.22 0.95 0.51
CA GLN A 65 5.70 2.31 0.32
C GLN A 65 7.20 2.35 -0.02
N ALA A 66 7.56 3.08 -1.06
CA ALA A 66 8.94 3.28 -1.47
C ALA A 66 9.68 4.30 -0.60
N GLN A 67 8.96 5.28 -0.03
CA GLN A 67 9.51 6.36 0.80
C GLN A 67 8.75 6.46 2.12
N SER A 68 9.36 7.04 3.16
CA SER A 68 8.76 7.13 4.50
C SER A 68 7.48 7.97 4.55
N ASN A 69 7.32 8.91 3.61
CA ASN A 69 6.19 9.84 3.54
C ASN A 69 5.12 9.45 2.49
N THR A 70 5.23 8.28 1.85
CA THR A 70 4.30 7.84 0.80
C THR A 70 3.32 6.75 1.25
N CYS A 71 3.14 6.54 2.55
CA CYS A 71 2.16 5.57 3.08
C CYS A 71 0.72 5.88 2.63
N GLY A 72 0.34 7.16 2.49
CA GLY A 72 -0.98 7.56 1.99
C GLY A 72 -1.24 7.08 0.56
N PRO A 73 -0.41 7.48 -0.42
CA PRO A 73 -0.49 6.98 -1.79
C PRO A 73 -0.51 5.45 -1.91
N ALA A 74 0.40 4.77 -1.20
CA ALA A 74 0.51 3.32 -1.20
C ALA A 74 -0.75 2.63 -0.63
N ALA A 75 -1.27 3.11 0.50
CA ALA A 75 -2.51 2.62 1.10
C ALA A 75 -3.71 2.83 0.18
N LEU A 76 -3.82 3.99 -0.46
CA LEU A 76 -4.91 4.29 -1.39
C LEU A 76 -4.86 3.39 -2.63
N GLY A 77 -3.67 3.16 -3.20
CA GLY A 77 -3.48 2.23 -4.32
C GLY A 77 -3.92 0.81 -3.97
N TYR A 78 -3.55 0.33 -2.77
CA TYR A 78 -4.03 -0.95 -2.26
C TYR A 78 -5.56 -0.98 -2.15
N MET A 79 -6.16 0.05 -1.56
CA MET A 79 -7.61 0.14 -1.37
C MET A 79 -8.38 0.17 -2.69
N MET A 80 -7.89 0.89 -3.70
CA MET A 80 -8.49 0.94 -5.04
C MET A 80 -8.38 -0.39 -5.79
N ASN A 81 -7.27 -1.10 -5.60
CA ASN A 81 -7.05 -2.41 -6.21
C ASN A 81 -8.06 -3.46 -5.73
N ILE A 82 -8.56 -3.35 -4.49
CA ILE A 82 -9.66 -4.21 -4.00
C ILE A 82 -10.92 -4.06 -4.88
N TYR A 83 -11.11 -2.90 -5.50
CA TYR A 83 -12.19 -2.62 -6.45
C TYR A 83 -11.79 -2.78 -7.92
N GLY A 84 -10.63 -3.40 -8.19
CA GLY A 84 -10.17 -3.72 -9.54
C GLY A 84 -9.41 -2.61 -10.26
N LEU A 85 -9.12 -1.49 -9.59
CA LEU A 85 -8.30 -0.41 -10.17
C LEU A 85 -6.87 -0.49 -9.63
N MET A 86 -5.95 -0.92 -10.49
CA MET A 86 -4.53 -1.01 -10.17
C MET A 86 -3.81 0.28 -10.55
N LEU A 87 -3.34 1.01 -9.54
CA LEU A 87 -2.48 2.20 -9.68
C LEU A 87 -1.20 1.99 -8.88
N SER A 88 -0.08 2.45 -9.42
CA SER A 88 1.19 2.49 -8.70
C SER A 88 1.19 3.57 -7.62
N GLU A 89 2.05 3.40 -6.62
CA GLU A 89 2.32 4.42 -5.61
C GLU A 89 2.72 5.75 -6.24
N GLU A 90 3.58 5.72 -7.28
CA GLU A 90 4.08 6.90 -7.99
C GLU A 90 2.95 7.67 -8.69
N GLU A 91 2.03 6.96 -9.36
CA GLU A 91 0.88 7.59 -10.02
C GLU A 91 0.01 8.36 -9.02
N ILE A 92 -0.26 7.80 -7.85
CA ILE A 92 -1.05 8.47 -6.80
C ILE A 92 -0.24 9.58 -6.14
N ALA A 93 1.05 9.34 -5.86
CA ALA A 93 1.95 10.31 -5.24
C ALA A 93 2.07 11.59 -6.08
N SER A 94 2.06 11.48 -7.41
CA SER A 94 2.11 12.62 -8.32
C SER A 94 0.87 13.54 -8.26
N GLN A 95 -0.22 13.09 -7.63
CA GLN A 95 -1.50 13.78 -7.56
C GLN A 95 -1.82 14.34 -6.16
N VAL A 96 -0.93 14.15 -5.19
CA VAL A 96 -1.08 14.66 -3.82
C VAL A 96 0.06 15.61 -3.48
N THR A 97 -0.18 16.50 -2.52
CA THR A 97 0.91 17.28 -1.94
C THR A 97 1.62 16.44 -0.88
N LEU A 98 2.85 16.00 -1.17
CA LEU A 98 3.69 15.30 -0.21
C LEU A 98 4.49 16.28 0.63
N THR A 99 4.42 16.11 1.95
CA THR A 99 5.30 16.78 2.92
C THR A 99 6.18 15.76 3.62
N GLU A 100 7.06 16.20 4.52
CA GLU A 100 7.80 15.29 5.41
C GLU A 100 6.87 14.43 6.29
N ARG A 101 5.64 14.90 6.56
CA ARG A 101 4.61 14.19 7.31
C ARG A 101 3.70 13.32 6.42
N GLY A 102 3.97 13.27 5.12
CA GLY A 102 3.16 12.59 4.12
C GLY A 102 2.05 13.45 3.52
N SER A 103 1.03 12.78 2.98
CA SER A 103 -0.13 13.40 2.32
C SER A 103 -1.28 13.68 3.29
N SER A 104 -2.12 14.65 2.97
CA SER A 104 -3.35 14.89 3.73
C SER A 104 -4.46 13.88 3.37
N LEU A 105 -5.38 13.61 4.31
CA LEU A 105 -6.56 12.78 4.04
C LEU A 105 -7.44 13.40 2.95
N PHE A 106 -7.50 14.73 2.90
CA PHE A 106 -8.26 15.48 1.90
C PHE A 106 -7.74 15.25 0.48
N ASP A 107 -6.41 15.27 0.29
CA ASP A 107 -5.81 15.00 -1.02
C ASP A 107 -6.13 13.57 -1.48
N LEU A 108 -6.00 12.59 -0.58
CA LEU A 108 -6.33 11.19 -0.88
C LEU A 108 -7.80 11.01 -1.29
N ILE A 109 -8.72 11.71 -0.62
CA ILE A 109 -10.16 11.72 -0.99
C ILE A 109 -10.34 12.29 -2.40
N ASN A 110 -9.67 13.39 -2.73
CA ASN A 110 -9.80 14.02 -4.04
C ASN A 110 -9.23 13.14 -5.15
N VAL A 111 -8.08 12.50 -4.92
CA VAL A 111 -7.54 11.52 -5.86
C VAL A 111 -8.54 10.38 -6.07
N ALA A 112 -9.12 9.82 -5.01
CA ALA A 112 -10.13 8.79 -5.14
C ALA A 112 -11.35 9.21 -5.97
N ARG A 113 -11.82 10.44 -5.80
CA ARG A 113 -12.91 11.01 -6.59
C ARG A 113 -12.53 11.18 -8.06
N ASN A 114 -11.30 11.60 -8.35
CA ASN A 114 -10.81 11.74 -9.72
C ASN A 114 -10.79 10.41 -10.48
N TYR A 115 -10.56 9.30 -9.77
CA TYR A 115 -10.66 7.95 -10.31
C TYR A 115 -12.08 7.35 -10.31
N GLY A 116 -13.11 8.18 -10.09
CA GLY A 116 -14.51 7.79 -10.25
C GLY A 116 -15.14 7.13 -9.03
N PHE A 117 -14.47 7.13 -7.87
CA PHE A 117 -15.07 6.63 -6.63
C PHE A 117 -15.90 7.69 -5.92
N ASN A 118 -16.95 7.25 -5.21
CA ASN A 118 -17.55 8.06 -4.17
C ASN A 118 -16.69 7.93 -2.91
N ALA A 119 -15.92 8.96 -2.56
CA ALA A 119 -15.01 8.95 -1.42
C ALA A 119 -15.26 10.12 -0.48
N TRP A 120 -15.15 9.88 0.82
CA TRP A 120 -15.30 10.91 1.86
C TRP A 120 -14.56 10.51 3.14
N GLY A 121 -14.32 11.50 4.00
CA GLY A 121 -13.67 11.31 5.29
C GLY A 121 -14.68 11.41 6.43
N GLU A 122 -14.51 10.59 7.46
CA GLU A 122 -15.30 10.65 8.68
C GLU A 122 -14.42 10.62 9.91
N LYS A 123 -14.92 11.21 11.01
CA LYS A 123 -14.38 10.99 12.34
C LYS A 123 -15.36 10.11 13.12
N GLN A 124 -14.92 8.93 13.50
CA GLN A 124 -15.74 7.92 14.17
C GLN A 124 -15.13 7.55 15.53
N ASN A 125 -15.97 7.00 16.42
CA ASN A 125 -15.50 6.21 17.55
C ASN A 125 -15.39 4.73 17.15
N PHE A 126 -14.79 3.92 18.01
CA PHE A 126 -14.54 2.51 17.69
C PHE A 126 -15.82 1.68 17.49
N GLN A 127 -16.90 2.02 18.21
CA GLN A 127 -18.21 1.37 18.03
C GLN A 127 -18.85 1.70 16.67
N GLY A 128 -18.61 2.92 16.15
CA GLY A 128 -18.97 3.31 14.80
C GLY A 128 -18.19 2.51 13.76
N LEU A 129 -16.87 2.40 13.95
CA LEU A 129 -16.00 1.64 13.05
C LEU A 129 -16.41 0.17 12.94
N LEU A 130 -16.84 -0.47 14.03
CA LEU A 130 -17.35 -1.85 14.01
C LEU A 130 -18.62 -2.05 13.15
N LYS A 131 -19.35 -0.97 12.85
CA LYS A 131 -20.55 -0.97 11.99
C LYS A 131 -20.25 -0.46 10.57
N THR A 132 -19.06 0.10 10.35
CA THR A 132 -18.63 0.62 9.06
C THR A 132 -18.31 -0.52 8.11
N LYS A 133 -18.74 -0.39 6.85
CA LYS A 133 -18.37 -1.33 5.80
C LYS A 133 -16.87 -1.24 5.52
N LEU A 134 -16.18 -2.37 5.60
CA LEU A 134 -14.75 -2.51 5.30
C LEU A 134 -14.55 -2.87 3.81
N PRO A 135 -13.39 -2.57 3.22
CA PRO A 135 -12.21 -1.95 3.84
C PRO A 135 -12.33 -0.43 4.02
N VAL A 136 -11.55 0.13 4.95
CA VAL A 136 -11.39 1.60 5.11
C VAL A 136 -9.94 2.00 5.27
N LEU A 137 -9.57 3.18 4.79
CA LEU A 137 -8.27 3.78 5.08
C LEU A 137 -8.35 4.51 6.42
N ALA A 138 -7.49 4.16 7.37
CA ALA A 138 -7.49 4.71 8.72
C ALA A 138 -6.20 5.47 9.01
N HIS A 139 -6.33 6.59 9.71
CA HIS A 139 -5.20 7.41 10.13
C HIS A 139 -4.80 7.11 11.58
N ILE A 140 -3.54 6.73 11.80
CA ILE A 140 -3.01 6.31 13.10
C ILE A 140 -1.82 7.16 13.53
N ASN A 141 -1.63 7.32 14.84
CA ASN A 141 -0.51 8.00 15.50
C ASN A 141 -0.18 9.40 14.93
N ASN A 142 -1.18 10.08 14.36
CA ASN A 142 -1.09 11.41 13.75
C ASN A 142 -0.08 11.54 12.60
N ARG A 143 0.33 10.44 11.96
CA ARG A 143 1.36 10.48 10.90
C ARG A 143 1.37 9.30 9.92
N HIS A 144 0.48 8.33 10.06
CA HIS A 144 0.52 7.11 9.24
C HIS A 144 -0.87 6.69 8.78
N TYR A 145 -0.94 6.07 7.61
CA TYR A 145 -2.17 5.51 7.05
C TYR A 145 -2.05 4.01 6.86
N VAL A 146 -3.12 3.29 7.19
CA VAL A 146 -3.26 1.84 7.03
C VAL A 146 -4.63 1.52 6.45
N ILE A 147 -4.79 0.37 5.79
CA ILE A 147 -6.11 -0.11 5.35
C ILE A 147 -6.60 -1.17 6.32
N ILE A 148 -7.72 -0.92 6.98
CA ILE A 148 -8.38 -1.94 7.80
C ILE A 148 -9.18 -2.85 6.88
N ASP A 149 -8.82 -4.12 6.83
CA ASP A 149 -9.47 -5.14 5.99
C ASP A 149 -10.56 -5.89 6.76
N ARG A 150 -10.25 -6.30 8.00
CA ARG A 150 -11.16 -7.10 8.83
C ARG A 150 -11.02 -6.75 10.31
N ILE A 151 -12.14 -6.74 11.02
CA ILE A 151 -12.18 -6.62 12.48
C ILE A 151 -12.99 -7.78 13.03
N ASP A 152 -12.35 -8.61 13.85
CA ASP A 152 -12.98 -9.69 14.60
C ASP A 152 -13.15 -9.27 16.08
N SER A 153 -13.62 -10.17 16.93
CA SER A 153 -13.84 -9.89 18.36
C SER A 153 -12.56 -9.46 19.10
N GLU A 154 -11.43 -10.10 18.79
CA GLU A 154 -10.14 -9.90 19.48
C GLU A 154 -9.07 -9.24 18.59
N TYR A 155 -9.14 -9.46 17.28
CA TYR A 155 -8.09 -9.11 16.34
C TYR A 155 -8.58 -8.19 15.23
N LEU A 156 -7.64 -7.47 14.64
CA LEU A 156 -7.82 -6.64 13.46
C LEU A 156 -6.74 -7.04 12.45
N THR A 157 -7.16 -7.26 11.20
CA THR A 157 -6.28 -7.45 10.05
C THR A 157 -6.25 -6.14 9.25
N MET A 158 -5.05 -5.66 8.96
CA MET A 158 -4.84 -4.45 8.17
C MET A 158 -3.69 -4.62 7.21
N PHE A 159 -3.74 -3.90 6.10
CA PHE A 159 -2.58 -3.64 5.27
C PHE A 159 -1.87 -2.39 5.77
N ASP A 160 -0.62 -2.53 6.17
CA ASP A 160 0.27 -1.43 6.51
C ASP A 160 1.25 -1.22 5.33
N PRO A 161 1.26 -0.07 4.65
CA PRO A 161 2.19 0.21 3.56
C PRO A 161 3.67 0.00 3.89
N ALA A 162 4.07 0.08 5.16
CA ALA A 162 5.45 -0.19 5.58
C ALA A 162 5.78 -1.69 5.70
N MET A 163 4.75 -2.54 5.78
CA MET A 163 4.93 -3.93 6.23
C MET A 163 4.21 -5.00 5.41
N GLY A 164 3.16 -4.63 4.70
CA GLY A 164 2.19 -5.52 4.08
C GLY A 164 1.05 -5.87 5.04
N MET A 165 0.44 -7.03 4.82
CA MET A 165 -0.66 -7.50 5.66
C MET A 165 -0.20 -7.91 7.05
N VAL A 166 -0.85 -7.35 8.06
CA VAL A 166 -0.56 -7.57 9.48
C VAL A 166 -1.83 -7.86 10.26
N LYS A 167 -1.74 -8.79 11.21
CA LYS A 167 -2.77 -9.05 12.21
C LYS A 167 -2.30 -8.59 13.58
N ILE A 168 -3.11 -7.77 14.26
CA ILE A 168 -2.84 -7.22 15.60
C ILE A 168 -4.04 -7.39 16.53
N ARG A 169 -3.82 -7.32 17.84
CA ARG A 169 -4.94 -7.21 18.78
C ARG A 169 -5.67 -5.88 18.57
N ARG A 170 -6.99 -5.94 18.60
CA ARG A 170 -7.89 -4.80 18.39
C ARG A 170 -7.60 -3.62 19.33
N GLU A 171 -7.25 -3.92 20.57
CA GLU A 171 -6.93 -2.93 21.60
C GLU A 171 -5.75 -2.02 21.23
N TYR A 172 -4.74 -2.53 20.52
CA TYR A 172 -3.58 -1.72 20.12
C TYR A 172 -3.94 -0.75 19.01
N PHE A 173 -4.73 -1.21 18.04
CA PHE A 173 -5.27 -0.31 17.03
C PHE A 173 -6.09 0.80 17.66
N GLN A 174 -6.98 0.47 18.59
CA GLN A 174 -7.85 1.46 19.24
C GLN A 174 -7.06 2.54 19.99
N GLN A 175 -5.90 2.23 20.55
CA GLN A 175 -5.02 3.19 21.20
C GLN A 175 -4.27 4.09 20.20
N ALA A 176 -3.91 3.54 19.03
CA ALA A 176 -3.16 4.25 18.00
C ALA A 176 -4.04 5.07 17.05
N TRP A 177 -5.31 4.68 16.88
CA TRP A 177 -6.20 5.28 15.89
C TRP A 177 -6.65 6.68 16.28
N THR A 178 -6.57 7.60 15.33
CA THR A 178 -6.94 9.01 15.54
C THR A 178 -8.45 9.26 15.47
N GLY A 179 -9.23 8.24 15.13
CA GLY A 179 -10.67 8.33 14.86
C GLY A 179 -11.01 8.70 13.42
N TYR A 180 -10.03 9.11 12.60
CA TYR A 180 -10.27 9.48 11.20
C TYR A 180 -10.16 8.28 10.26
N VAL A 181 -11.11 8.20 9.35
CA VAL A 181 -11.15 7.22 8.26
C VAL A 181 -11.52 7.89 6.93
N LEU A 182 -11.06 7.31 5.83
CA LEU A 182 -11.55 7.55 4.48
C LEU A 182 -12.32 6.30 4.04
N LEU A 183 -13.55 6.55 3.59
CA LEU A 183 -14.45 5.54 3.02
C LEU A 183 -14.52 5.72 1.51
N LEU A 184 -14.69 4.61 0.82
CA LEU A 184 -14.71 4.54 -0.63
C LEU A 184 -15.82 3.58 -1.09
N GLU A 185 -16.63 4.03 -2.04
CA GLU A 185 -17.63 3.23 -2.74
C GLU A 185 -17.49 3.38 -4.25
N VAL A 186 -17.82 2.30 -4.98
CA VAL A 186 -17.90 2.35 -6.44
C VAL A 186 -19.10 3.21 -6.83
N LYS A 187 -18.85 4.24 -7.65
CA LYS A 187 -19.94 5.05 -8.21
C LYS A 187 -20.72 4.18 -9.19
N THR A 188 -21.93 3.76 -8.79
CA THR A 188 -22.84 3.09 -9.72
C THR A 188 -23.25 4.11 -10.75
N LEU A 189 -22.87 3.93 -12.01
CA LEU A 189 -23.41 4.73 -13.11
C LEU A 189 -24.88 4.33 -13.25
N ILE A 190 -25.78 5.12 -12.67
CA ILE A 190 -27.19 5.05 -13.04
C ILE A 190 -27.25 5.55 -14.47
N SER A 191 -27.54 4.66 -15.42
CA SER A 191 -27.93 5.05 -16.77
C SER A 191 -29.19 5.89 -16.67
N THR A 192 -29.04 7.21 -16.70
CA THR A 192 -30.17 8.12 -16.88
C THR A 192 -30.63 8.05 -18.33
N ASP A 193 -31.52 7.11 -18.62
CA ASP A 193 -32.42 7.23 -19.76
C ASP A 193 -33.82 7.58 -19.23
N LYS A 194 -34.14 8.88 -19.27
CA LYS A 194 -35.51 9.35 -19.44
C LYS A 194 -35.56 10.01 -20.81
N GLU A 195 -36.18 9.36 -21.80
CA GLU A 195 -37.40 9.90 -22.43
C GLU A 195 -38.06 8.93 -23.43
N VAL A 196 -39.38 8.99 -23.36
CA VAL A 196 -40.43 8.37 -24.16
C VAL A 196 -40.24 8.54 -25.67
N ILE A 197 -40.27 7.43 -26.44
CA ILE A 197 -40.99 7.35 -27.73
C ILE A 197 -41.61 5.95 -27.81
N GLY A 198 -42.94 5.89 -27.83
CA GLY A 198 -43.68 4.63 -27.84
C GLY A 198 -43.66 3.91 -29.19
N HIS A 199 -44.02 2.63 -29.16
CA HIS A 199 -44.93 2.09 -30.16
C HIS A 199 -45.84 1.03 -29.53
N LYS A 200 -47.08 1.09 -29.99
CA LYS A 200 -48.28 0.38 -29.57
C LYS A 200 -48.17 -1.14 -29.74
N HIS A 201 -49.01 -1.85 -28.96
CA HIS A 201 -49.76 -3.08 -29.29
C HIS A 201 -49.31 -3.92 -30.49
N THR A 202 -49.23 -5.25 -30.30
CA THR A 202 -50.04 -6.27 -31.02
C THR A 202 -49.74 -7.69 -30.49
N THR A 203 -50.80 -8.39 -30.04
CA THR A 203 -51.16 -9.84 -30.14
C THR A 203 -50.05 -10.89 -29.92
N ILE A 204 -50.23 -11.89 -29.04
CA ILE A 204 -51.28 -12.95 -29.04
C ILE A 204 -51.64 -13.34 -27.61
#